data_AF-A0A644Y0B8-F1
#
_entry.id   AF-A0A644Y0B8-F1
#
_cell.length_a   1.000
_cell.length_b   1.000
_cell.length_c   1.000
_cell.angle_alpha   90.00
_cell.angle_beta   90.00
_cell.angle_gamma   90.00
#
_symmetry.space_group_name_H-M   'P 1'
#
loop_
_entity.id
_entity.type
_entity.pdbx_description
1 polymer ?
#
loop_
_entity_poly.entity_id
_entity_poly.type
_entity_poly.pdbx_seq_one_letter_code
_entity_poly.pdbx_strand_id
1 'polypeptide(L)'
;MIVDATAQGKEPGSIEVMLLSDALKDRGKLRTQHEFSLFDLIELHAPRTPGYLIGIKASEIGFGFDFSTPLKKRFEQICNDVLSVVLSIKEEMEHA
;
A
#
# COMPACT_ATOMS: atom_id res chain seq x y z
N MET A 1 2.08 6.36 -7.92
CA MET A 1 2.32 5.15 -7.10
C MET A 1 2.29 5.55 -5.65
N ILE A 2 1.59 4.79 -4.81
CA ILE A 2 1.48 5.02 -3.36
C ILE A 2 1.90 3.74 -2.66
N VAL A 3 2.73 3.84 -1.61
CA VAL A 3 3.11 2.73 -0.74
C VAL A 3 2.65 3.07 0.67
N ASP A 4 1.85 2.21 1.28
CA ASP A 4 1.31 2.48 2.63
C ASP A 4 1.12 1.18 3.42
N ALA A 5 1.04 1.31 4.74
CA ALA A 5 0.70 0.21 5.63
C ALA A 5 -0.80 -0.09 5.58
N THR A 6 -1.16 -1.37 5.56
CA THR A 6 -2.56 -1.81 5.52
C THR A 6 -2.89 -2.69 6.72
N ALA A 7 -4.14 -2.56 7.21
CA ALA A 7 -4.70 -3.49 8.18
C ALA A 7 -5.29 -4.74 7.51
N GLN A 8 -5.28 -4.82 6.18
CA GLN A 8 -5.81 -5.92 5.37
C GLN A 8 -4.69 -6.78 4.80
N GLY A 9 -4.92 -8.09 4.65
CA GLY A 9 -3.91 -9.04 4.18
C GLY A 9 -3.76 -10.25 5.10
N LYS A 10 -2.95 -11.23 4.64
CA LYS A 10 -2.78 -12.54 5.29
C LYS A 10 -1.87 -12.45 6.51
N GLU A 11 -0.59 -12.20 6.29
CA GLU A 11 0.47 -12.23 7.31
C GLU A 11 1.21 -10.88 7.37
N PRO A 12 1.72 -10.46 8.53
CA PRO A 12 2.51 -9.23 8.65
C PRO A 12 3.68 -9.18 7.67
N GLY A 13 3.79 -8.08 6.92
CA GLY A 13 4.80 -7.87 5.88
C GLY A 13 4.45 -8.49 4.54
N SER A 14 3.24 -9.04 4.37
CA SER A 14 2.72 -9.37 3.03
C SER A 14 2.44 -8.10 2.23
N ILE A 15 2.69 -8.19 0.92
CA ILE A 15 2.48 -7.10 -0.03
C ILE A 15 1.27 -7.43 -0.89
N GLU A 16 0.39 -6.45 -1.05
CA GLU A 16 -0.76 -6.49 -1.95
C GLU A 16 -0.67 -5.30 -2.91
N VAL A 17 -0.90 -5.57 -4.19
CA VAL A 17 -0.83 -4.56 -5.26
C VAL A 17 -2.18 -4.44 -5.91
N MET A 18 -2.69 -3.22 -6.03
CA MET A 18 -3.95 -2.95 -6.71
C MET A 18 -3.90 -1.63 -7.48
N LEU A 19 -4.76 -1.50 -8.49
CA LEU A 19 -4.93 -0.26 -9.20
C LEU A 19 -5.48 0.82 -8.25
N LEU A 20 -4.96 2.04 -8.38
CA LEU A 20 -5.42 3.17 -7.58
C LEU A 20 -6.92 3.42 -7.81
N SER A 21 -7.41 3.22 -9.04
CA SER A 21 -8.84 3.32 -9.36
C SER A 21 -9.70 2.31 -8.60
N ASP A 22 -9.17 1.13 -8.30
CA ASP A 22 -9.92 0.10 -7.56
C ASP A 22 -9.85 0.34 -6.06
N ALA A 23 -8.70 0.82 -5.58
CA ALA A 23 -8.54 1.30 -4.20
C ALA A 23 -9.51 2.44 -3.86
N LEU A 24 -9.71 3.39 -4.78
CA LEU A 24 -10.68 4.50 -4.61
C LEU A 24 -12.14 4.01 -4.54
N LYS A 25 -12.49 2.97 -5.32
CA LYS A 25 -13.83 2.36 -5.28
C LYS A 25 -14.10 1.62 -3.96
N ASP A 26 -13.10 0.93 -3.41
CA ASP A 26 -13.22 0.16 -2.16
C ASP A 26 -12.67 0.91 -0.93
N ARG A 27 -12.64 2.25 -0.99
CA ARG A 27 -12.09 3.12 0.06
C ARG A 27 -12.67 2.89 1.45
N GLY A 28 -13.90 2.36 1.55
CA GLY A 28 -14.51 2.00 2.83
C GLY A 28 -13.77 0.88 3.57
N LYS A 29 -13.13 -0.04 2.84
CA LYS A 29 -12.31 -1.12 3.37
C LYS A 29 -10.86 -0.71 3.60
N LEU A 30 -10.37 0.23 2.80
CA LEU A 30 -9.04 0.82 2.90
C LEU A 30 -8.98 2.05 3.81
N ARG A 31 -10.10 2.40 4.46
CA ARG A 31 -10.15 3.42 5.51
C ARG A 31 -9.23 2.96 6.64
N THR A 32 -8.00 3.43 6.58
CA THR A 32 -7.07 3.44 7.70
C THR A 32 -7.64 4.34 8.80
N GLN A 33 -6.99 4.40 9.96
CA GLN A 33 -7.47 5.11 11.16
C GLN A 33 -7.71 6.64 10.99
N HIS A 34 -7.55 7.19 9.79
CA HIS A 34 -7.76 8.60 9.50
C HIS A 34 -9.19 8.88 9.01
N GLU A 35 -9.89 9.78 9.71
CA GLU A 35 -11.27 10.20 9.40
C GLU A 35 -11.41 10.86 8.01
N PHE A 36 -10.31 11.44 7.50
CA PHE A 36 -10.08 11.84 6.11
C PHE A 36 -8.91 11.03 5.56
N SER A 37 -9.20 10.09 4.67
CA SER A 37 -8.15 9.27 4.06
C SER A 37 -7.50 10.01 2.88
N LEU A 38 -6.22 9.73 2.61
CA LEU A 38 -5.54 10.20 1.39
C LEU A 38 -6.37 9.92 0.12
N PHE A 39 -7.12 8.82 0.11
CA PHE A 39 -8.02 8.44 -0.97
C PHE A 39 -9.14 9.45 -1.20
N ASP A 40 -9.69 10.05 -0.13
CA ASP A 40 -10.75 11.07 -0.26
C ASP A 40 -10.22 12.33 -0.97
N LEU A 41 -8.97 12.72 -0.72
CA LEU A 41 -8.33 13.85 -1.42
C LEU A 41 -8.03 13.55 -2.88
N ILE A 42 -7.57 12.32 -3.18
CA ILE A 42 -7.30 11.89 -4.55
C ILE A 42 -8.61 11.84 -5.34
N GLU A 43 -9.69 11.29 -4.78
CA GLU A 43 -11.01 11.27 -5.40
C GLU A 43 -11.50 12.69 -5.71
N LEU A 44 -11.32 13.64 -4.78
CA LEU A 44 -11.82 15.00 -4.94
C LEU A 44 -11.03 15.80 -5.99
N HIS A 45 -9.71 15.70 -6.00
CA HIS A 45 -8.85 16.56 -6.81
C HIS A 45 -8.31 15.89 -8.07
N ALA A 46 -8.21 14.55 -8.09
CA ALA A 46 -7.55 13.82 -9.16
C ALA A 46 -8.14 12.39 -9.36
N PRO A 47 -9.47 12.24 -9.53
CA PRO A 47 -10.14 10.93 -9.51
C PRO A 47 -9.76 9.98 -10.64
N ARG A 48 -9.16 10.50 -11.72
CA ARG A 48 -8.72 9.74 -12.89
C ARG A 48 -7.22 9.50 -12.91
N THR A 49 -6.51 9.78 -11.80
CA THR A 49 -5.07 9.55 -11.72
C THR A 49 -4.77 8.06 -11.90
N PRO A 50 -4.09 7.67 -12.99
CA PRO A 50 -3.64 6.30 -13.11
C PRO A 50 -2.53 6.03 -12.10
N GLY A 51 -2.49 4.81 -11.58
CA GLY A 51 -1.44 4.42 -10.67
C GLY A 51 -1.78 3.15 -9.91
N TYR A 52 -0.87 2.80 -9.01
CA TYR A 52 -0.93 1.61 -8.18
C TYR A 52 -0.80 2.00 -6.71
N LEU A 53 -1.53 1.25 -5.87
CA LEU A 53 -1.36 1.19 -4.42
C LEU A 53 -0.63 -0.10 -4.09
N ILE A 54 0.46 0.01 -3.33
CA ILE A 54 1.21 -1.10 -2.76
C ILE A 54 0.96 -1.09 -1.25
N GLY A 55 0.13 -2.02 -0.79
CA GLY A 55 -0.23 -2.18 0.61
C GLY A 55 0.69 -3.18 1.31
N ILE A 56 1.31 -2.77 2.41
CA ILE A 56 2.13 -3.65 3.26
C ILE A 56 1.38 -3.96 4.54
N LYS A 57 1.04 -5.23 4.77
CA LYS A 57 0.27 -5.64 5.96
C LYS A 57 1.04 -5.32 7.24
N ALA A 58 0.48 -4.45 8.09
CA ALA A 58 1.02 -4.18 9.41
C ALA A 58 0.75 -5.36 10.38
N SER A 59 1.68 -5.62 11.30
CA SER A 59 1.44 -6.57 12.39
C SER A 59 0.54 -5.98 13.47
N GLU A 60 0.74 -4.70 13.76
CA GLU A 60 0.03 -3.93 14.77
C GLU A 60 0.06 -2.45 14.34
N ILE A 61 -0.98 -1.70 14.70
CA ILE A 61 -1.07 -0.26 14.46
C ILE A 61 -1.36 0.39 15.80
N GLY A 62 -0.46 1.23 16.27
CA GLY A 62 -0.55 1.88 17.57
C GLY A 62 0.57 2.89 17.79
N PHE A 63 0.59 3.49 18.98
CA PHE A 63 1.63 4.44 19.35
C PHE A 63 2.95 3.70 19.62
N GLY A 64 3.94 3.96 18.79
CA GLY A 64 5.29 3.41 18.88
C GLY A 64 6.19 4.10 17.86
N PHE A 65 7.50 4.09 18.08
CA PHE A 65 8.47 4.75 17.19
C PHE A 65 9.13 3.79 16.19
N ASP A 66 8.77 2.52 16.23
CA ASP A 66 9.53 1.48 15.53
C ASP A 66 8.61 0.37 15.03
N PHE A 67 9.11 -0.43 14.08
CA PHE A 67 8.39 -1.57 13.55
C PHE A 67 8.23 -2.68 14.60
N SER A 68 7.10 -3.38 14.51
CA SER A 68 6.89 -4.63 15.25
C SER A 68 8.00 -5.65 14.97
N THR A 69 8.28 -6.53 15.93
CA THR A 69 9.32 -7.57 15.79
C THR A 69 9.18 -8.41 14.50
N PRO A 70 7.98 -8.85 14.07
CA PRO A 70 7.81 -9.59 12.83
C PRO A 70 8.25 -8.79 11.59
N LEU A 71 7.93 -7.50 11.54
CA LEU A 71 8.30 -6.63 10.42
C LEU A 71 9.80 -6.32 10.42
N LYS A 72 10.41 -6.07 11.59
CA LYS A 72 11.86 -5.86 11.72
C LYS A 72 12.67 -7.02 11.18
N LYS A 73 12.30 -8.25 11.57
CA LYS A 73 12.98 -9.48 11.13
C LYS A 73 12.93 -9.68 9.62
N ARG A 74 11.94 -9.10 8.95
CA ARG A 74 11.70 -9.24 7.52
C ARG A 74 11.92 -7.95 6.74
N PHE A 75 12.48 -6.91 7.36
CA PHE A 75 12.52 -5.57 6.77
C PHE A 75 13.23 -5.55 5.41
N GLU A 76 14.43 -6.14 5.33
CA GLU A 76 15.17 -6.23 4.08
C GLU A 76 14.42 -7.02 3.00
N GLN A 77 13.77 -8.12 3.39
CA GLN A 77 12.95 -8.92 2.48
C GLN A 77 11.77 -8.09 1.93
N ILE A 78 11.06 -7.37 2.81
CA ILE A 78 9.94 -6.52 2.42
C ILE A 78 10.41 -5.43 1.45
N CYS A 79 11.56 -4.81 1.70
CA CYS A 79 12.14 -3.81 0.79
C CYS A 79 12.45 -4.40 -0.58
N ASN A 80 13.05 -5.60 -0.63
CA ASN A 80 13.34 -6.29 -1.89
C ASN A 80 12.06 -6.68 -2.64
N ASP A 81 11.06 -7.18 -1.93
CA ASP A 81 9.78 -7.56 -2.53
C ASP A 81 9.05 -6.33 -3.10
N VAL A 82 9.04 -5.20 -2.38
CA VAL A 82 8.49 -3.94 -2.88
C VAL A 82 9.27 -3.46 -4.10
N LEU A 83 10.60 -3.49 -4.07
CA LEU A 83 11.42 -3.11 -5.23
C LEU A 83 11.10 -3.97 -6.45
N SER A 84 10.96 -5.29 -6.27
CA SER A 84 10.57 -6.20 -7.34
C SER A 84 9.23 -5.80 -7.96
N VAL A 85 8.23 -5.48 -7.13
CA VAL A 85 6.92 -5.01 -7.59
C VAL A 85 7.05 -3.72 -8.40
N VAL A 86 7.83 -2.74 -7.92
CA VAL A 86 8.03 -1.46 -8.61
C VAL A 86 8.67 -1.67 -10.00
N LEU A 87 9.66 -2.56 -10.09
CA LEU A 87 10.31 -2.88 -11.35
C LEU A 87 9.34 -3.58 -12.31
N SER A 88 8.55 -4.54 -11.84
CA SER A 88 7.54 -5.20 -12.67
C SER A 88 6.49 -4.23 -13.21
N ILE A 89 5.99 -3.30 -12.37
CA ILE A 89 5.06 -2.25 -12.82
C ILE A 89 5.71 -1.36 -13.89
N LYS A 90 6.98 -0.98 -13.70
CA LYS A 90 7.70 -0.17 -14.68
C LYS A 90 7.79 -0.88 -16.03
N GLU A 91 8.16 -2.16 -16.03
CA GLU A 91 8.25 -2.97 -17.26
C GLU A 91 6.89 -3.09 -17.96
N GLU A 92 5.81 -3.34 -17.22
CA GLU A 92 4.45 -3.37 -17.77
C GLU A 92 4.07 -2.05 -18.46
N MET A 93 4.47 -0.91 -17.87
CA MET A 93 4.20 0.42 -18.44
C MET A 93 5.04 0.75 -19.68
N GLU A 94 6.24 0.18 -19.82
CA GLU A 94 7.08 0.35 -21.02
C GLU A 94 6.58 -0.49 -22.21
N HIS A 95 5.74 -1.50 -21.95
CA HIS A 95 5.21 -2.43 -22.94
C HIS A 95 3.70 -2.24 -23.27
N ALA A 96 3.04 -1.26 -22.67
CA ALA A 96 1.63 -0.91 -22.87
C ALA A 96 1.43 0.24 -23.88
#